data_AF-A0A7D5LFK3-F1
#
_entry.id   AF-A0A7D5LFK3-F1
#
_cell.length_a   1.000
_cell.length_b   1.000
_cell.length_c   1.000
_cell.angle_alpha   90.00
_cell.angle_beta   90.00
_cell.angle_gamma   90.00
#
_symmetry.space_group_name_H-M   'P 1'
#
loop_
_entity.id
_entity.type
_entity.pdbx_description
1 polymer ?
#
loop_
_entity_poly.entity_id
_entity_poly.type
_entity_poly.pdbx_seq_one_letter_code
_entity_poly.pdbx_strand_id
1 'polypeptide(L)'
;MTDKNEEKLEKGQAVWEMTQTEGWQIIKSQIEAEIAIETNELLDCPVEEVEKLRTAILAYKRVLSMVETAEKEKVEAAEAVRNQ
;
A
#
# COMPACT_ATOMS: atom_id res chain seq x y z
N MET A 1 17.82 4.18 43.78
CA MET A 1 17.98 3.48 42.47
C MET A 1 17.24 2.14 42.47
N THR A 2 17.14 1.46 43.62
CA THR A 2 16.31 0.28 43.88
C THR A 2 14.81 0.53 43.70
N ASP A 3 14.29 1.66 44.19
CA ASP A 3 12.85 2.00 44.10
C ASP A 3 12.28 1.99 42.67
N LYS A 4 13.10 2.38 41.69
CA LYS A 4 12.68 2.46 40.28
C LYS A 4 12.61 1.08 39.60
N ASN A 5 13.31 0.09 40.13
CA ASN A 5 13.30 -1.27 39.59
C ASN A 5 12.17 -2.10 40.21
N GLU A 6 11.89 -1.90 41.50
CA GLU A 6 10.72 -2.51 42.18
C GLU A 6 9.41 -1.99 41.58
N GLU A 7 9.29 -0.68 41.37
CA GLU A 7 8.10 -0.09 40.74
C GLU A 7 7.87 -0.60 39.30
N LYS A 8 8.95 -0.90 38.57
CA LYS A 8 8.85 -1.53 37.23
C LYS A 8 8.40 -2.99 37.32
N LEU A 9 8.88 -3.72 38.33
CA LEU A 9 8.52 -5.11 38.55
C LEU A 9 7.03 -5.22 38.94
N GLU A 10 6.57 -4.39 39.86
CA GLU A 10 5.16 -4.33 40.28
C GLU A 10 4.24 -3.96 39.13
N LYS A 11 4.62 -2.96 38.31
CA LYS A 11 3.87 -2.63 37.09
C LYS A 11 3.84 -3.79 36.11
N GLY A 12 4.95 -4.49 35.93
CA GLY A 12 5.04 -5.68 35.07
C GLY A 12 4.12 -6.81 35.55
N GLN A 13 4.08 -7.05 36.85
CA GLN A 13 3.20 -8.05 37.47
C GLN A 13 1.73 -7.66 37.31
N ALA A 14 1.35 -6.42 37.58
CA ALA A 14 -0.02 -5.94 37.42
C ALA A 14 -0.51 -6.06 35.97
N VAL A 15 0.33 -5.72 34.99
CA VAL A 15 0.02 -5.91 33.57
C VAL A 15 -0.12 -7.40 33.25
N TRP A 16 0.78 -8.25 33.75
CA TRP A 16 0.71 -9.68 33.52
C TRP A 16 -0.57 -10.30 34.09
N GLU A 17 -0.93 -9.99 35.34
CA GLU A 17 -2.16 -10.45 35.97
C GLU A 17 -3.41 -9.99 35.21
N MET A 18 -3.44 -8.73 34.77
CA MET A 18 -4.51 -8.21 33.92
C MET A 18 -4.64 -9.04 32.63
N THR A 19 -3.50 -9.42 32.01
CA THR A 19 -3.55 -10.25 30.80
C THR A 19 -4.11 -11.66 31.02
N GLN A 20 -4.13 -12.16 32.25
CA GLN A 20 -4.72 -13.46 32.56
C GLN A 20 -6.25 -13.40 32.76
N THR A 21 -6.84 -12.21 32.79
CA THR A 21 -8.29 -12.06 33.00
C THR A 21 -9.11 -12.44 31.76
N GLU A 22 -10.32 -12.94 31.97
CA GLU A 22 -11.26 -13.27 30.88
C GLU A 22 -11.61 -12.04 30.04
N GLY A 23 -11.83 -10.88 30.69
CA GLY A 23 -12.08 -9.61 29.99
C GLY A 23 -10.95 -9.22 29.05
N TRP A 24 -9.68 -9.43 29.45
CA TRP A 24 -8.55 -9.19 28.57
C TRP A 24 -8.51 -10.16 27.39
N GLN A 25 -8.80 -11.44 27.59
CA GLN A 25 -8.83 -12.41 26.48
C GLN A 25 -9.90 -12.06 25.44
N ILE A 26 -11.08 -11.59 25.87
CA ILE A 26 -12.14 -11.11 24.98
C ILE A 26 -11.63 -9.92 24.15
N ILE A 27 -11.10 -8.88 24.80
CA ILE A 27 -10.59 -7.68 24.11
C ILE A 27 -9.44 -8.05 23.15
N LYS A 28 -8.52 -8.91 23.61
CA LYS A 28 -7.40 -9.39 22.78
C LYS A 28 -7.92 -10.09 21.52
N SER A 29 -8.90 -10.99 21.65
CA SER A 29 -9.46 -11.70 20.50
C SER A 29 -10.14 -10.76 19.50
N GLN A 30 -10.79 -9.69 19.98
CA GLN A 30 -11.39 -8.65 19.12
C GLN A 30 -10.31 -7.88 18.37
N ILE A 31 -9.24 -7.46 19.06
CA ILE A 31 -8.11 -6.76 18.44
C ILE A 31 -7.43 -7.66 17.39
N GLU A 32 -7.20 -8.93 17.71
CA GLU A 32 -6.60 -9.89 16.76
C GLU A 32 -7.48 -10.11 15.53
N ALA A 33 -8.81 -10.13 15.69
CA ALA A 33 -9.74 -10.24 14.57
C ALA A 33 -9.73 -9.00 13.66
N GLU A 34 -9.75 -7.79 14.23
CA GLU A 34 -9.67 -6.54 13.46
C GLU A 34 -8.34 -6.44 12.69
N ILE A 35 -7.21 -6.77 13.34
CA ILE A 35 -5.90 -6.83 12.68
C ILE A 35 -5.93 -7.83 11.52
N ALA A 36 -6.54 -8.99 11.69
CA ALA A 36 -6.63 -10.00 10.63
C ALA A 36 -7.47 -9.50 9.45
N ILE A 37 -8.57 -8.78 9.69
CA ILE A 37 -9.39 -8.17 8.64
C ILE A 37 -8.58 -7.12 7.88
N GLU A 38 -8.03 -6.14 8.58
CA GLU A 38 -7.26 -5.05 7.95
C GLU A 38 -6.02 -5.57 7.20
N THR A 39 -5.34 -6.57 7.78
CA THR A 39 -4.17 -7.19 7.13
C THR A 39 -4.57 -8.00 5.90
N ASN A 40 -5.67 -8.77 5.97
CA ASN A 40 -6.16 -9.50 4.81
C ASN A 40 -6.67 -8.54 3.72
N GLU A 41 -7.35 -7.45 4.05
CA GLU A 41 -7.74 -6.43 3.07
C GLU A 41 -6.53 -5.79 2.37
N LEU A 42 -5.44 -5.55 3.11
CA LEU A 42 -4.19 -5.03 2.55
C LEU A 42 -3.44 -6.07 1.70
N LEU A 43 -3.46 -7.34 2.09
CA LEU A 43 -2.78 -8.43 1.39
C LEU A 43 -3.58 -9.00 0.20
N ASP A 44 -4.91 -8.93 0.26
CA ASP A 44 -5.83 -9.30 -0.83
C ASP A 44 -5.94 -8.20 -1.90
N CYS A 45 -5.29 -7.04 -1.71
CA CYS A 45 -5.01 -6.12 -2.80
C CYS A 45 -4.06 -6.82 -3.79
N PRO A 46 -4.54 -7.32 -4.95
CA PRO A 46 -3.74 -8.17 -5.78
C PRO A 46 -2.66 -7.31 -6.43
N VAL A 47 -1.43 -7.42 -5.95
CA VAL A 47 -0.26 -6.76 -6.55
C VAL A 47 -0.19 -7.05 -8.05
N GLU A 48 -0.64 -8.23 -8.48
CA GLU A 48 -0.78 -8.60 -9.89
C GLU A 48 -1.77 -7.72 -10.67
N GLU A 49 -2.89 -7.32 -10.09
CA GLU A 49 -3.88 -6.49 -10.79
C GLU A 49 -3.36 -5.06 -10.96
N VAL A 50 -2.66 -4.54 -9.95
CA VAL A 50 -1.95 -3.26 -10.03
C VAL A 50 -0.83 -3.31 -11.08
N GLU A 51 -0.04 -4.37 -11.13
CA GLU A 51 1.02 -4.58 -12.13
C GLU A 51 0.45 -4.72 -13.56
N LYS A 52 -0.66 -5.45 -13.73
CA LYS A 52 -1.38 -5.55 -15.01
C LYS A 52 -1.88 -4.19 -15.49
N LEU A 53 -2.52 -3.42 -14.60
CA LEU A 53 -3.00 -2.06 -14.91
C LEU A 53 -1.84 -1.11 -15.23
N ARG A 54 -0.74 -1.16 -14.49
CA ARG A 54 0.47 -0.36 -14.78
C ARG A 54 1.06 -0.70 -16.13
N THR A 55 1.17 -1.98 -16.46
CA THR A 55 1.68 -2.44 -17.75
C THR A 55 0.79 -1.95 -18.91
N ALA A 56 -0.54 -2.05 -18.75
CA ALA A 56 -1.49 -1.54 -19.73
C ALA A 56 -1.37 -0.02 -19.92
N ILE A 57 -1.28 0.76 -18.84
CA ILE A 57 -1.08 2.21 -18.89
C ILE A 57 0.21 2.57 -19.62
N LEU A 58 1.32 1.87 -19.36
CA LEU A 58 2.59 2.09 -20.04
C LEU A 58 2.50 1.79 -21.54
N ALA A 59 1.82 0.71 -21.92
CA ALA A 59 1.58 0.37 -23.31
C ALA A 59 0.77 1.47 -24.03
N TYR A 60 -0.31 1.96 -23.41
CA TYR A 60 -1.11 3.04 -23.98
C TYR A 60 -0.33 4.34 -24.11
N LYS A 61 0.47 4.72 -23.12
CA LYS A 61 1.36 5.89 -23.21
C LYS A 61 2.36 5.79 -24.36
N ARG A 62 2.90 4.59 -24.61
CA ARG A 62 3.82 4.34 -25.71
C ARG A 62 3.14 4.48 -27.06
N VAL A 63 1.95 3.91 -27.22
CA VAL A 63 1.14 4.05 -28.45
C VAL A 63 0.80 5.52 -28.69
N LEU A 64 0.37 6.24 -27.66
CA LEU A 64 0.04 7.67 -27.76
C LEU A 64 1.26 8.48 -28.25
N SER A 65 2.43 8.28 -27.66
CA SER A 65 3.66 8.96 -28.08
C SER A 65 4.07 8.66 -29.52
N MET A 66 3.84 7.43 -29.99
CA MET A 66 4.09 7.06 -31.40
C MET A 66 3.12 7.79 -32.34
N VAL A 67 1.85 7.88 -31.97
CA VAL A 67 0.84 8.61 -32.75
C VAL A 67 1.17 10.10 -32.80
N GLU A 68 1.48 10.72 -31.67
CA GLU A 68 1.88 12.13 -31.59
C GLU A 68 3.10 12.43 -32.47
N THR A 69 4.09 11.51 -32.47
CA THR A 69 5.28 11.64 -33.31
C THR A 69 4.93 11.54 -34.79
N ALA A 70 4.12 10.56 -35.18
CA ALA A 70 3.68 10.39 -36.57
C ALA A 70 2.83 11.57 -37.07
N GLU A 71 1.98 12.15 -36.21
CA GLU A 71 1.23 13.36 -36.54
C GLU A 71 2.15 14.55 -36.76
N LYS A 72 3.15 14.72 -35.89
CA LYS A 72 4.14 15.79 -36.01
C LYS A 72 4.94 15.68 -37.31
N GLU A 73 5.46 14.49 -37.62
CA GLU A 73 6.20 14.22 -38.86
C GLU A 73 5.34 14.49 -40.10
N LYS A 74 4.06 14.12 -40.07
CA LYS A 74 3.12 14.42 -41.15
C LYS A 74 2.93 15.93 -41.35
N VAL A 75 2.78 16.70 -40.26
CA VAL A 75 2.63 18.16 -40.32
C VAL A 75 3.89 18.79 -40.89
N GLU A 76 5.07 18.40 -40.39
CA GLU A 76 6.36 18.90 -40.88
C GLU A 76 6.58 18.58 -42.37
N ALA A 77 6.23 17.36 -42.81
CA ALA A 77 6.30 16.97 -44.21
C ALA A 77 5.33 17.80 -45.09
N ALA A 78 4.11 18.04 -44.61
CA ALA A 78 3.13 18.86 -45.33
C ALA A 78 3.59 20.33 -45.44
N GLU A 79 4.23 20.88 -44.40
CA GLU A 79 4.81 22.22 -44.42
C GLU A 79 6.02 22.31 -45.35
N ALA A 80 6.90 21.31 -45.35
CA ALA A 80 8.05 21.25 -46.25
C ALA A 80 7.65 21.21 -47.73
N VAL A 81 6.57 20.49 -48.08
CA VAL A 81 6.00 20.47 -49.44
C VAL A 81 5.36 21.81 -49.81
N ARG A 82 4.76 22.52 -48.86
CA ARG A 82 4.11 23.82 -49.09
C ARG A 82 5.08 24.98 -49.25
N ASN A 83 6.28 24.87 -48.67
CA ASN A 83 7.34 25.89 -48.70
C ASN A 83 8.41 25.64 -49.78
N GLN A 84 8.21 24.66 -50.67
CA GLN A 84 8.94 24.48 -51.94
C GLN A 84 8.25 25.24 -53.07
#